data_AF-A0A8C5M372-F1
#
_entry.id   AF-A0A8C5M372-F1
#
_cell.length_a   1.000
_cell.length_b   1.000
_cell.length_c   1.000
_cell.angle_alpha   90.00
_cell.angle_beta   90.00
_cell.angle_gamma   90.00
#
_symmetry.space_group_name_H-M   'P 1'
#
loop_
_entity.id
_entity.type
_entity.pdbx_description
1 polymer ?
#
loop_
_entity_poly.entity_id
_entity_poly.type
_entity_poly.pdbx_seq_one_letter_code
_entity_poly.pdbx_strand_id
1 'polypeptide(L)'
;LAHVRFLNYCTTYYQKDSIYQYISFERNDASFTLLPKINCEKNSPFLVMLITSMHSQKEACMAIRQTWGKARTINGKYVAAFFLLGTSVSRDQNDQATLVEEHNTYHDIIQWDFTDVYCNLTLKTILGLDWIHHFCPQATFAMKTDTDMFVNPIYLVYLLLQKNISLNFFTGFLKPNEFPIRNVLSKWYVRRNEYPFEKYPPICSGTGYVFSVDVAQKIQSISTSVPFMKLEDVYMGLCLERLKIPLQDLHDKQTFFPERVPFSVYVPRNR
;
A
#
# COMPACT_ATOMS: atom_id res chain seq x y z
N LEU A 1 27.95 -11.70 1.14
CA LEU A 1 26.49 -11.84 1.35
C LEU A 1 26.16 -11.17 2.68
N ALA A 2 25.85 -9.87 2.64
CA ALA A 2 25.50 -9.13 3.84
C ALA A 2 24.01 -9.35 4.14
N HIS A 3 23.70 -10.00 5.26
CA HIS A 3 22.33 -10.10 5.77
C HIS A 3 21.92 -8.73 6.32
N VAL A 4 20.97 -8.09 5.66
CA VAL A 4 20.35 -6.85 6.14
C VAL A 4 19.34 -7.21 7.21
N ARG A 5 19.53 -6.74 8.43
CA ARG A 5 18.48 -6.82 9.46
C ARG A 5 17.59 -5.59 9.32
N PHE A 6 16.36 -5.80 8.85
CA PHE A 6 15.30 -4.81 9.03
C PHE A 6 15.07 -4.63 10.54
N LEU A 7 15.33 -3.43 11.06
CA LEU A 7 14.96 -3.11 12.42
C LEU A 7 13.44 -3.19 12.53
N ASN A 8 12.94 -4.07 13.40
CA ASN A 8 11.52 -4.10 13.69
C ASN A 8 11.16 -2.78 14.38
N TYR A 9 10.34 -1.95 13.72
CA TYR A 9 9.99 -0.65 14.28
C TYR A 9 9.31 -0.82 15.65
N CYS A 10 8.54 -1.89 15.86
CA CYS A 10 7.93 -2.16 17.17
C CYS A 10 8.97 -2.35 18.29
N THR A 11 10.09 -3.04 18.07
CA THR A 11 11.09 -3.24 19.15
C THR A 11 11.85 -1.94 19.46
N THR A 12 12.08 -1.11 18.45
CA THR A 12 12.75 0.19 18.60
C THR A 12 11.82 1.23 19.23
N TYR A 13 10.53 1.18 18.90
CA TYR A 13 9.45 2.05 19.43
C TYR A 13 9.26 1.92 20.95
N TYR A 14 9.55 0.75 21.53
CA TYR A 14 9.44 0.53 22.98
C TYR A 14 10.77 0.63 23.75
N GLN A 15 11.93 0.67 23.07
CA GLN A 15 13.24 0.66 23.73
C GLN A 15 13.95 2.02 23.83
N LYS A 16 13.53 3.07 23.09
CA LYS A 16 14.25 4.36 23.08
C LYS A 16 13.31 5.55 23.29
N ASP A 17 13.62 6.36 24.30
CA ASP A 17 12.89 7.58 24.67
C ASP A 17 13.34 8.86 23.92
N SER A 18 14.06 8.75 22.79
CA SER A 18 14.70 9.92 22.18
C SER A 18 14.55 10.04 20.66
N ILE A 19 14.06 11.24 20.29
CA ILE A 19 14.26 12.03 19.07
C ILE A 19 13.56 11.49 17.82
N TYR A 20 12.92 12.41 17.07
CA TYR A 20 12.60 12.30 15.65
C TYR A 20 13.73 11.60 14.90
N GLN A 21 13.66 10.29 14.82
CA GLN A 21 14.66 9.52 14.13
C GLN A 21 14.33 9.61 12.65
N TYR A 22 15.20 10.29 11.91
CA TYR A 22 15.48 9.91 10.54
C TYR A 22 15.98 8.47 10.62
N ILE A 23 15.07 7.49 10.64
CA ILE A 23 15.44 6.11 10.43
C ILE A 23 15.90 6.08 8.98
N SER A 24 17.21 6.19 8.80
CA SER A 24 17.84 5.90 7.54
C SER A 24 17.50 4.46 7.22
N PHE A 25 16.61 4.25 6.27
CA PHE A 25 16.62 3.02 5.51
C PHE A 25 17.99 2.95 4.86
N GLU A 26 18.90 2.18 5.45
CA GLU A 26 20.03 1.72 4.67
C GLU A 26 19.43 0.96 3.50
N ARG A 27 19.51 1.59 2.32
CA ARG A 27 19.13 1.03 1.04
C ARG A 27 20.11 -0.10 0.73
N ASN A 28 19.95 -1.20 1.46
CA ASN A 28 20.52 -2.46 1.09
C ASN A 28 19.39 -3.18 0.35
N ASP A 29 19.66 -3.57 -0.89
CA ASP A 29 18.74 -4.31 -1.76
C ASP A 29 17.83 -5.22 -0.93
N ALA A 30 16.56 -4.84 -0.80
CA ALA A 30 15.60 -5.64 -0.08
C ALA A 30 15.47 -6.95 -0.85
N SER A 31 16.14 -8.00 -0.39
CA SER A 31 16.17 -9.28 -1.08
C SER A 31 14.76 -9.83 -1.06
N PHE A 32 14.06 -9.72 -2.19
CA PHE A 32 12.80 -10.39 -2.40
C PHE A 32 12.95 -11.86 -2.03
N THR A 33 12.12 -12.33 -1.11
CA THR A 33 12.01 -13.76 -0.81
C THR A 33 11.13 -14.44 -1.85
N LEU A 34 10.10 -13.74 -2.32
CA LEU A 34 9.22 -14.16 -3.41
C LEU A 34 8.96 -12.95 -4.33
N LEU A 35 9.11 -13.16 -5.63
CA LEU A 35 8.94 -12.12 -6.64
C LEU A 35 8.25 -12.74 -7.86
N PRO A 36 7.08 -12.23 -8.27
CA PRO A 36 6.37 -12.80 -9.40
C PRO A 36 7.12 -12.50 -10.70
N LYS A 37 7.12 -13.47 -11.63
CA LYS A 37 7.68 -13.29 -12.96
C LYS A 37 6.72 -12.45 -13.81
N ILE A 38 6.81 -11.14 -13.66
CA ILE A 38 6.01 -10.18 -14.43
C ILE A 38 6.83 -9.50 -15.52
N ASN A 39 6.18 -9.20 -16.64
CA ASN A 39 6.74 -8.38 -17.69
C ASN A 39 5.75 -7.24 -18.00
N CYS A 40 5.86 -6.16 -17.24
CA CYS A 40 5.06 -4.95 -17.43
C CYS A 40 5.45 -4.16 -18.69
N GLU A 41 6.58 -4.45 -19.35
CA GLU A 41 6.89 -3.83 -20.65
C GLU A 41 6.01 -4.37 -21.76
N LYS A 42 5.79 -5.69 -21.78
CA LYS A 42 4.94 -6.34 -22.79
C LYS A 42 3.45 -6.11 -22.52
N ASN A 43 3.04 -6.13 -21.26
CA ASN A 43 1.65 -6.02 -20.84
C ASN A 43 1.50 -4.93 -19.77
N SER A 44 1.76 -3.68 -20.13
CA SER A 44 1.70 -2.56 -19.18
C SER A 44 0.29 -2.40 -18.58
N PRO A 45 0.13 -2.59 -17.26
CA PRO A 45 -1.16 -2.39 -16.61
C PRO A 45 -1.53 -0.91 -16.57
N PHE A 46 -2.79 -0.60 -16.86
CA PHE A 46 -3.33 0.72 -16.58
C PHE A 46 -3.41 0.99 -15.07
N LEU A 47 -3.82 -0.03 -14.31
CA LEU A 47 -3.92 0.03 -12.85
C LEU A 47 -3.28 -1.21 -12.22
N VAL A 48 -2.35 -0.99 -11.30
CA VAL A 48 -1.80 -2.04 -10.43
C VAL A 48 -2.36 -1.86 -9.02
N MET A 49 -3.06 -2.87 -8.49
CA MET A 49 -3.57 -2.87 -7.12
C MET A 49 -2.59 -3.62 -6.21
N LEU A 50 -1.92 -2.88 -5.34
CA LEU A 50 -1.04 -3.38 -4.29
C LEU A 50 -1.88 -3.63 -3.03
N ILE A 51 -2.07 -4.89 -2.69
CA ILE A 51 -2.92 -5.32 -1.58
C ILE A 51 -2.02 -5.73 -0.43
N THR A 52 -2.01 -4.96 0.65
CA THR A 52 -1.22 -5.32 1.83
C THR A 52 -1.90 -6.46 2.57
N SER A 53 -1.19 -7.58 2.71
CA SER A 53 -1.67 -8.80 3.33
C SER A 53 -0.67 -9.35 4.34
N MET A 54 -1.08 -10.34 5.11
CA MET A 54 -0.24 -11.14 6.00
C MET A 54 -0.43 -12.62 5.67
N HIS A 55 0.52 -13.46 6.08
CA HIS A 55 0.47 -14.91 5.86
C HIS A 55 -0.85 -15.53 6.36
N SER A 56 -1.34 -15.09 7.52
CA SER A 56 -2.58 -15.57 8.15
C SER A 56 -3.87 -15.19 7.41
N GLN A 57 -3.80 -14.40 6.32
CA GLN A 57 -4.97 -13.87 5.61
C GLN A 57 -5.23 -14.58 4.26
N LYS A 58 -4.85 -15.87 4.16
CA LYS A 58 -4.95 -16.66 2.94
C LYS A 58 -6.37 -16.70 2.37
N GLU A 59 -7.39 -16.85 3.22
CA GLU A 59 -8.79 -16.87 2.81
C GLU A 59 -9.23 -15.54 2.22
N ALA A 60 -8.78 -14.42 2.79
CA ALA A 60 -9.07 -13.09 2.27
C ALA A 60 -8.40 -12.88 0.90
N CYS A 61 -7.13 -13.28 0.75
CA CYS A 61 -6.44 -13.25 -0.54
C CYS A 61 -7.19 -14.07 -1.60
N MET A 62 -7.66 -15.27 -1.24
CA MET A 62 -8.44 -16.10 -2.17
C MET A 62 -9.78 -15.47 -2.55
N ALA A 63 -10.51 -14.88 -1.59
CA ALA A 63 -11.75 -14.17 -1.89
C ALA A 63 -11.50 -13.01 -2.86
N ILE A 64 -10.42 -12.25 -2.67
CA ILE A 64 -10.02 -11.15 -3.55
C ILE A 64 -9.70 -11.65 -4.96
N ARG A 65 -8.88 -12.70 -5.09
CA ARG A 65 -8.54 -13.33 -6.39
C ARG A 65 -9.77 -13.80 -7.16
N GLN A 66 -10.76 -14.34 -6.45
CA GLN A 66 -12.00 -14.85 -7.03
C GLN A 66 -13.01 -13.73 -7.35
N THR A 67 -12.84 -12.54 -6.77
CA THR A 67 -13.80 -11.43 -6.90
C THR A 67 -13.17 -10.22 -7.59
N TRP A 68 -12.85 -9.16 -6.85
CA TRP A 68 -12.48 -7.86 -7.40
C TRP A 68 -11.00 -7.75 -7.79
N GLY A 69 -10.12 -8.54 -7.19
CA GLY A 69 -8.69 -8.57 -7.50
C GLY A 69 -8.31 -9.38 -8.74
N LYS A 70 -9.26 -10.10 -9.35
CA LYS A 70 -9.01 -10.89 -10.57
C LYS A 70 -8.47 -10.00 -11.70
N ALA A 71 -7.28 -10.33 -12.20
CA ALA A 71 -6.66 -9.67 -13.35
C ALA A 71 -7.59 -9.73 -14.57
N ARG A 72 -7.80 -8.58 -15.22
CA ARG A 72 -8.74 -8.46 -16.34
C ARG A 72 -8.52 -7.16 -17.12
N THR A 73 -9.11 -7.10 -18.31
CA THR A 73 -9.18 -5.87 -19.12
C THR A 73 -10.56 -5.25 -18.97
N ILE A 74 -10.62 -3.98 -18.56
CA ILE A 74 -11.84 -3.18 -18.39
C ILE A 74 -11.76 -2.01 -19.36
N ASN A 75 -12.70 -1.88 -20.29
CA ASN A 75 -12.70 -0.81 -21.31
C ASN A 75 -11.35 -0.67 -22.04
N GLY A 76 -10.72 -1.80 -22.41
CA GLY A 76 -9.41 -1.83 -23.05
C GLY A 76 -8.21 -1.51 -22.13
N LYS A 77 -8.43 -1.36 -20.82
CA LYS A 77 -7.39 -1.09 -19.82
C LYS A 77 -7.13 -2.31 -18.96
N TYR A 78 -5.89 -2.81 -18.98
CA TYR A 78 -5.49 -3.96 -18.19
C TYR A 78 -5.32 -3.58 -16.72
N VAL A 79 -5.90 -4.39 -15.82
CA VAL A 79 -5.82 -4.21 -14.36
C VAL A 79 -5.32 -5.51 -13.74
N ALA A 80 -4.36 -5.41 -12.82
CA ALA A 80 -3.79 -6.54 -12.10
C ALA A 80 -3.65 -6.22 -10.60
N ALA A 81 -3.70 -7.25 -9.77
CA ALA A 81 -3.53 -7.15 -8.32
C ALA A 81 -2.33 -7.98 -7.86
N PHE A 82 -1.60 -7.48 -6.87
CA PHE A 82 -0.48 -8.16 -6.23
C PHE A 82 -0.59 -8.04 -4.71
N PHE A 83 -0.26 -9.12 -4.00
CA PHE A 83 -0.27 -9.16 -2.55
C PHE A 83 1.12 -8.84 -2.00
N LEU A 84 1.20 -7.87 -1.10
CA LEU A 84 2.43 -7.45 -0.43
C LEU A 84 2.54 -8.12 0.94
N LEU A 85 3.61 -8.88 1.16
CA LEU A 85 3.85 -9.61 2.41
C LEU A 85 5.26 -9.38 2.95
N GLY A 86 5.39 -9.45 4.28
CA GLY A 86 6.66 -9.68 4.96
C GLY A 86 6.83 -11.16 5.33
N THR A 87 7.83 -11.46 6.16
CA THR A 87 8.01 -12.76 6.79
C THR A 87 7.15 -12.88 8.05
N SER A 88 6.62 -14.09 8.28
CA SER A 88 5.77 -14.38 9.45
C SER A 88 6.53 -14.18 10.76
N VAL A 89 5.83 -13.69 11.80
CA VAL A 89 6.38 -13.50 13.15
C VAL A 89 6.77 -14.83 13.79
N SER A 90 5.98 -15.89 13.56
CA SER A 90 6.23 -17.24 14.09
C SER A 90 7.49 -17.87 13.50
N ARG A 91 7.91 -17.43 12.30
CA ARG A 91 8.93 -18.08 11.46
C ARG A 91 8.69 -19.58 11.28
N ASP A 92 7.43 -20.01 11.31
CA ASP A 92 7.08 -21.40 11.05
C ASP A 92 7.50 -21.76 9.62
N GLN A 93 8.27 -22.85 9.48
CA GLN A 93 8.71 -23.33 8.17
C GLN A 93 7.52 -23.79 7.32
N ASN A 94 6.45 -24.28 7.95
CA ASN A 94 5.23 -24.69 7.27
C ASN A 94 4.49 -23.48 6.68
N ASP A 95 4.49 -22.34 7.38
CA ASP A 95 3.94 -21.09 6.87
C ASP A 95 4.67 -20.68 5.58
N GLN A 96 6.00 -20.67 5.59
CA GLN A 96 6.76 -20.28 4.39
C GLN A 96 6.56 -21.27 3.23
N ALA A 97 6.51 -22.58 3.51
CA ALA A 97 6.30 -23.60 2.47
C ALA A 97 4.93 -23.44 1.78
N THR A 98 3.87 -23.22 2.56
CA THR A 98 2.51 -23.00 2.02
C THR A 98 2.41 -21.71 1.20
N LEU A 99 3.14 -20.66 1.59
CA LEU A 99 3.20 -19.40 0.83
C LEU A 99 3.96 -19.56 -0.49
N VAL A 100 5.04 -20.35 -0.50
CA VAL A 100 5.79 -20.68 -1.73
C VAL A 100 4.89 -21.43 -2.71
N GLU A 101 4.11 -22.40 -2.24
CA GLU A 101 3.13 -23.12 -3.07
C GLU A 101 2.06 -22.18 -3.65
N GLU A 102 1.52 -21.29 -2.82
CA GLU A 102 0.57 -20.26 -3.26
C GLU A 102 1.19 -19.33 -4.32
N HIS A 103 2.42 -18.88 -4.10
CA HIS A 103 3.16 -18.04 -5.04
C HIS A 103 3.41 -18.75 -6.38
N ASN A 104 3.75 -20.04 -6.35
CA ASN A 104 3.95 -20.85 -7.55
C ASN A 104 2.64 -21.14 -8.29
N THR A 105 1.50 -21.04 -7.61
CA THR A 105 0.18 -21.27 -8.21
C THR A 105 -0.40 -20.00 -8.84
N TYR A 106 -0.33 -18.87 -8.13
CA TYR A 106 -1.03 -17.64 -8.52
C TYR A 106 -0.12 -16.55 -9.10
N HIS A 107 1.19 -16.61 -8.82
CA HIS A 107 2.19 -15.66 -9.32
C HIS A 107 1.86 -14.18 -9.06
N ASP A 108 1.22 -13.88 -7.93
CA ASP A 108 0.77 -12.55 -7.54
C ASP A 108 1.27 -12.11 -6.15
N ILE A 109 2.15 -12.90 -5.52
CA ILE A 109 2.73 -12.60 -4.21
C ILE A 109 4.10 -11.95 -4.36
N ILE A 110 4.28 -10.79 -3.74
CA ILE A 110 5.55 -10.09 -3.56
C ILE A 110 5.89 -10.14 -2.06
N GLN A 111 7.01 -10.78 -1.71
CA GLN A 111 7.46 -10.96 -0.33
C GLN A 111 8.87 -10.42 -0.13
N TRP A 112 9.08 -9.68 0.95
CA TRP A 112 10.40 -9.24 1.41
C TRP A 112 10.75 -9.83 2.77
N ASP A 113 12.05 -9.91 3.06
CA ASP A 113 12.56 -10.42 4.34
C ASP A 113 12.47 -9.39 5.49
N PHE A 114 11.28 -8.86 5.78
CA PHE A 114 11.04 -8.07 7.00
C PHE A 114 9.89 -8.66 7.79
N THR A 115 9.95 -8.57 9.13
CA THR A 115 8.88 -9.12 9.99
C THR A 115 7.58 -8.37 9.77
N ASP A 116 6.53 -9.11 9.41
CA ASP A 116 5.23 -8.55 9.08
C ASP A 116 4.43 -8.21 10.35
N VAL A 117 4.56 -6.96 10.80
CA VAL A 117 3.82 -6.39 11.93
C VAL A 117 3.29 -5.02 11.55
N TYR A 118 2.23 -4.57 12.21
CA TYR A 118 1.58 -3.29 11.92
C TYR A 118 2.55 -2.09 11.91
N CYS A 119 3.53 -2.06 12.82
CA CYS A 119 4.54 -1.00 12.87
C CYS A 119 5.38 -0.87 11.58
N ASN A 120 5.47 -1.95 10.78
CA ASN A 120 6.23 -2.00 9.54
C ASN A 120 5.34 -1.80 8.30
N LEU A 121 4.07 -1.42 8.47
CA LEU A 121 3.15 -1.20 7.34
C LEU A 121 3.64 -0.09 6.40
N THR A 122 4.22 0.98 6.95
CA THR A 122 4.86 2.04 6.15
C THR A 122 6.02 1.48 5.33
N LEU A 123 6.88 0.65 5.92
CA LEU A 123 7.97 -0.01 5.20
C LEU A 123 7.41 -0.89 4.07
N LYS A 124 6.42 -1.73 4.36
CA LYS A 124 5.74 -2.57 3.34
C LYS A 124 5.23 -1.74 2.17
N THR A 125 4.65 -0.57 2.45
CA THR A 125 4.12 0.33 1.43
C THR A 125 5.23 0.96 0.60
N ILE A 126 6.29 1.49 1.22
CA ILE A 126 7.45 2.05 0.51
C ILE A 126 8.08 0.98 -0.40
N LEU A 127 8.21 -0.26 0.06
CA LEU A 127 8.72 -1.37 -0.74
C LEU A 127 7.77 -1.72 -1.90
N GLY A 128 6.46 -1.62 -1.71
CA GLY A 128 5.47 -1.73 -2.78
C GLY A 128 5.63 -0.64 -3.85
N LEU A 129 5.86 0.61 -3.44
CA LEU A 129 6.16 1.72 -4.36
C LEU A 129 7.47 1.50 -5.11
N ASP A 130 8.50 1.00 -4.42
CA ASP A 130 9.79 0.65 -5.01
C ASP A 130 9.67 -0.49 -6.04
N TRP A 131 8.81 -1.48 -5.77
CA TRP A 131 8.51 -2.54 -6.73
C TRP A 131 7.82 -1.99 -7.98
N ILE A 132 6.84 -1.08 -7.84
CA ILE A 132 6.22 -0.42 -8.99
C ILE A 132 7.27 0.33 -9.81
N HIS A 133 8.16 1.08 -9.17
CA HIS A 133 9.22 1.82 -9.84
C HIS A 133 10.15 0.92 -10.67
N HIS A 134 10.59 -0.22 -10.11
CA HIS A 134 11.55 -1.09 -10.78
C HIS A 134 10.92 -2.08 -11.77
N PHE A 135 9.73 -2.61 -11.47
CA PHE A 135 9.15 -3.71 -12.24
C PHE A 135 7.96 -3.30 -13.10
N CYS A 136 7.24 -2.23 -12.77
CA CYS A 136 6.12 -1.72 -13.57
C CYS A 136 6.14 -0.20 -13.76
N PRO A 137 7.27 0.41 -14.20
CA PRO A 137 7.34 1.86 -14.40
C PRO A 137 6.42 2.38 -15.52
N GLN A 138 6.00 1.48 -16.42
CA GLN A 138 5.13 1.79 -17.56
C GLN A 138 3.64 1.89 -17.19
N ALA A 139 3.27 1.47 -15.97
CA ALA A 139 1.88 1.51 -15.54
C ALA A 139 1.39 2.95 -15.38
N THR A 140 0.08 3.20 -15.56
CA THR A 140 -0.46 4.56 -15.43
C THR A 140 -0.73 4.91 -13.97
N PHE A 141 -1.42 4.02 -13.26
CA PHE A 141 -1.79 4.19 -11.87
C PHE A 141 -1.40 2.97 -11.04
N ALA A 142 -1.18 3.21 -9.77
CA ALA A 142 -1.18 2.18 -8.75
C ALA A 142 -2.19 2.54 -7.64
N MET A 143 -2.70 1.52 -6.98
CA MET A 143 -3.58 1.62 -5.82
C MET A 143 -2.94 0.87 -4.68
N LYS A 144 -2.89 1.44 -3.48
CA LYS A 144 -2.67 0.68 -2.26
C LYS A 144 -4.01 0.44 -1.59
N THR A 145 -4.23 -0.77 -1.06
CA THR A 145 -5.43 -1.13 -0.29
C THR A 145 -5.13 -2.31 0.63
N ASP A 146 -6.04 -2.58 1.56
CA ASP A 146 -5.94 -3.67 2.53
C ASP A 146 -6.83 -4.87 2.13
N THR A 147 -6.61 -6.03 2.74
CA THR A 147 -7.35 -7.28 2.47
C THR A 147 -8.79 -7.29 2.99
N ASP A 148 -9.12 -6.39 3.92
CA ASP A 148 -10.45 -6.21 4.51
C ASP A 148 -11.31 -5.16 3.78
N MET A 149 -10.86 -4.74 2.58
CA MET A 149 -11.52 -3.75 1.75
C MET A 149 -12.20 -4.36 0.52
N PHE A 150 -13.10 -3.60 -0.09
CA PHE A 150 -13.71 -3.93 -1.38
C PHE A 150 -13.39 -2.83 -2.39
N VAL A 151 -12.95 -3.23 -3.58
CA VAL A 151 -12.72 -2.32 -4.70
C VAL A 151 -13.72 -2.67 -5.81
N ASN A 152 -14.37 -1.67 -6.39
CA ASN A 152 -15.08 -1.82 -7.66
C ASN A 152 -14.15 -1.42 -8.81
N PRO A 153 -13.37 -2.34 -9.41
CA PRO A 153 -12.37 -1.99 -10.41
C PRO A 153 -13.01 -1.44 -11.69
N ILE A 154 -14.24 -1.85 -12.01
CA ILE A 154 -14.96 -1.35 -13.19
C ILE A 154 -15.25 0.14 -13.03
N TYR A 155 -15.82 0.53 -11.89
CA TYR A 155 -16.14 1.92 -11.61
C TYR A 155 -14.88 2.76 -11.41
N LEU A 156 -13.86 2.22 -10.72
CA LEU A 156 -12.60 2.93 -10.52
C LEU A 156 -11.89 3.23 -11.85
N VAL A 157 -11.78 2.26 -12.76
CA VAL A 157 -11.19 2.48 -14.09
C VAL A 157 -11.99 3.52 -14.87
N TYR A 158 -13.33 3.45 -14.84
CA TYR A 158 -14.17 4.45 -15.49
C TYR A 158 -13.85 5.87 -14.99
N LEU A 159 -13.79 6.07 -13.67
CA LEU A 159 -13.49 7.38 -13.09
C LEU A 159 -12.08 7.89 -13.42
N LEU A 160 -11.07 7.01 -13.37
CA LEU A 160 -9.70 7.37 -13.73
C LEU A 160 -9.58 7.80 -15.20
N LEU A 161 -10.32 7.16 -16.10
CA LEU A 161 -10.38 7.57 -17.50
C LEU A 161 -11.06 8.93 -17.68
N GLN A 162 -12.09 9.23 -16.90
CA GLN A 162 -12.76 10.55 -16.93
C GLN A 162 -11.90 11.66 -16.34
N LYS A 163 -11.10 11.37 -15.30
CA LYS A 163 -10.23 12.36 -14.64
C LYS A 163 -9.19 12.94 -15.59
N ASN A 164 -8.72 12.15 -16.56
CA ASN A 164 -7.77 12.57 -17.60
C ASN A 164 -6.48 13.24 -17.06
N ILE A 165 -5.95 12.72 -15.94
CA ILE A 165 -4.68 13.15 -15.32
C ILE A 165 -3.82 11.90 -15.12
N SER A 166 -2.56 11.94 -15.54
CA SER A 166 -1.64 10.80 -15.44
C SER A 166 -0.37 11.07 -14.64
N LEU A 167 -0.20 12.29 -14.11
CA LEU A 167 1.01 12.71 -13.36
C LEU A 167 0.62 13.52 -12.13
N ASN A 168 1.46 13.47 -11.08
CA ASN A 168 1.24 14.18 -9.81
C ASN A 168 -0.19 13.97 -9.24
N PHE A 169 -0.76 12.79 -9.45
CA PHE A 169 -2.11 12.46 -9.02
C PHE A 169 -2.07 11.58 -7.78
N PHE A 170 -2.82 11.97 -6.75
CA PHE A 170 -3.03 11.17 -5.54
C PHE A 170 -4.44 11.44 -5.00
N THR A 171 -5.24 10.38 -4.84
CA THR A 171 -6.64 10.45 -4.40
C THR A 171 -6.96 9.33 -3.42
N GLY A 172 -7.97 9.52 -2.59
CA GLY A 172 -8.49 8.51 -1.68
C GLY A 172 -9.68 9.07 -0.91
N PHE A 173 -9.91 8.59 0.31
CA PHE A 173 -10.76 9.33 1.24
C PHE A 173 -9.96 10.45 1.88
N LEU A 174 -10.18 11.69 1.43
CA LEU A 174 -9.40 12.85 1.85
C LEU A 174 -9.70 13.23 3.31
N LYS A 175 -8.64 13.41 4.10
CA LYS A 175 -8.67 13.90 5.47
C LYS A 175 -7.81 15.16 5.59
N PRO A 176 -8.34 16.34 5.23
CA PRO A 176 -7.59 17.60 5.28
C PRO A 176 -7.36 18.11 6.71
N ASN A 177 -8.05 17.53 7.70
CA ASN A 177 -8.09 18.01 9.08
C ASN A 177 -7.90 16.86 10.08
N GLU A 178 -6.83 16.07 9.92
CA GLU A 178 -6.49 14.99 10.85
C GLU A 178 -5.46 15.44 11.91
N PHE A 179 -5.60 14.92 13.13
CA PHE A 179 -4.75 15.23 14.27
C PHE A 179 -4.12 13.95 14.85
N PRO A 180 -2.88 13.98 15.35
CA PRO A 180 -2.25 12.84 15.99
C PRO A 180 -3.01 12.42 17.26
N ILE A 181 -3.32 11.14 17.39
CA ILE A 181 -3.95 10.63 18.61
C ILE A 181 -2.90 10.51 19.70
N ARG A 182 -3.11 11.22 20.82
CA ARG A 182 -2.18 11.25 21.97
C ARG A 182 -2.54 10.30 23.11
N ASN A 183 -3.60 9.50 22.94
CA ASN A 183 -3.99 8.47 23.90
C ASN A 183 -3.11 7.22 23.70
N VAL A 184 -2.30 6.87 24.70
CA VAL A 184 -1.37 5.71 24.69
C VAL A 184 -2.06 4.36 24.47
N LEU A 185 -3.36 4.25 24.78
CA LEU A 185 -4.15 3.03 24.59
C LEU A 185 -4.66 2.87 23.15
N SER A 186 -4.55 3.91 22.33
CA SER A 186 -4.97 3.85 20.93
C SER A 186 -3.94 3.09 20.09
N LYS A 187 -4.41 2.19 19.21
CA LYS A 187 -3.55 1.56 18.20
C LYS A 187 -2.88 2.58 17.26
N TRP A 188 -3.48 3.76 17.14
CA TRP A 188 -2.97 4.89 16.34
C TRP A 188 -2.26 5.96 17.20
N TYR A 189 -1.86 5.62 18.43
CA TYR A 189 -1.12 6.53 19.29
C TYR A 189 0.17 7.01 18.62
N VAL A 190 0.41 8.32 18.64
CA VAL A 190 1.66 8.95 18.18
C VAL A 190 2.23 9.82 19.30
N ARG A 191 3.49 9.57 19.64
CA ARG A 191 4.19 10.31 20.70
C ARG A 191 4.51 11.74 20.23
N ARG A 192 4.58 12.70 21.16
CA ARG A 192 4.99 14.09 20.82
C ARG A 192 6.41 14.18 20.29
N ASN A 193 7.33 13.31 20.73
CA ASN A 193 8.70 13.29 20.21
C ASN A 193 8.82 12.68 18.80
N GLU A 194 7.85 11.84 18.41
CA GLU A 194 7.74 11.23 17.08
C GLU A 194 7.11 12.22 16.08
N TYR A 195 6.09 12.95 16.53
CA TYR A 195 5.45 14.02 15.78
C TYR A 195 4.95 15.11 16.77
N PRO A 196 5.63 16.25 16.94
CA PRO A 196 5.33 17.31 17.90
C PRO A 196 4.33 18.33 17.35
N PHE A 197 4.07 18.33 16.04
CA PHE A 197 3.05 19.20 15.48
C PHE A 197 1.67 18.71 15.92
N GLU A 198 0.75 19.66 16.10
CA GLU A 198 -0.60 19.35 16.56
C GLU A 198 -1.47 18.77 15.45
N LYS A 199 -1.16 19.03 14.18
CA LYS A 199 -1.97 18.65 13.03
C LYS A 199 -1.11 18.01 11.95
N TYR A 200 -1.60 16.94 11.33
CA TYR A 200 -0.96 16.36 10.16
C TYR A 200 -1.12 17.23 8.90
N PRO A 201 -0.25 17.10 7.88
CA PRO A 201 -0.60 17.56 6.54
C PRO A 201 -1.87 16.84 6.05
N PRO A 202 -2.51 17.30 4.96
CA PRO A 202 -3.59 16.55 4.34
C PRO A 202 -3.15 15.11 4.02
N ILE A 203 -3.95 14.13 4.44
CA ILE A 203 -3.71 12.69 4.18
C ILE A 203 -4.92 12.07 3.47
N CYS A 204 -4.71 10.91 2.86
CA CYS A 204 -5.80 9.99 2.52
C CYS A 204 -5.93 8.93 3.61
N SER A 205 -7.15 8.43 3.85
CA SER A 205 -7.34 7.26 4.72
C SER A 205 -6.50 6.05 4.25
N GLY A 206 -5.84 5.37 5.19
CA GLY A 206 -5.08 4.14 4.92
C GLY A 206 -5.89 2.97 4.34
N THR A 207 -7.22 3.05 4.42
CA THR A 207 -8.16 2.05 3.84
C THR A 207 -8.00 1.89 2.33
N GLY A 208 -7.47 2.90 1.64
CA GLY A 208 -7.10 2.75 0.23
C GLY A 208 -7.01 4.08 -0.51
N TYR A 209 -6.03 4.16 -1.40
CA TYR A 209 -5.75 5.36 -2.19
C TYR A 209 -5.12 4.99 -3.54
N VAL A 210 -5.30 5.86 -4.53
CA VAL A 210 -4.82 5.70 -5.90
C VAL A 210 -3.88 6.83 -6.24
N PHE A 211 -2.80 6.53 -6.94
CA PHE A 211 -1.79 7.49 -7.33
C PHE A 211 -1.23 7.17 -8.71
N SER A 212 -0.78 8.20 -9.42
CA SER A 212 -0.03 8.00 -10.66
C SER A 212 1.37 7.43 -10.36
N VAL A 213 1.90 6.63 -11.27
CA VAL A 213 3.17 5.91 -11.04
C VAL A 213 4.35 6.86 -10.83
N ASP A 214 4.34 8.06 -11.42
CA ASP A 214 5.37 9.08 -11.16
C ASP A 214 5.41 9.54 -9.69
N VAL A 215 4.28 9.52 -8.99
CA VAL A 215 4.20 9.84 -7.56
C VAL A 215 4.88 8.75 -6.73
N ALA A 216 4.71 7.47 -7.12
CA ALA A 216 5.40 6.35 -6.48
C ALA A 216 6.93 6.55 -6.50
N GLN A 217 7.45 6.94 -7.66
CA GLN A 217 8.88 7.19 -7.88
C GLN A 217 9.37 8.39 -7.07
N LYS A 218 8.60 9.49 -7.05
CA LYS A 218 8.94 10.68 -6.27
C LYS A 218 8.96 10.40 -4.78
N ILE A 219 7.93 9.72 -4.25
CA ILE A 219 7.88 9.33 -2.82
C ILE A 219 9.07 8.44 -2.47
N GLN A 220 9.36 7.43 -3.30
CA GLN A 220 10.52 6.56 -3.10
C GLN A 220 11.82 7.38 -3.02
N SER A 221 12.02 8.34 -3.92
CA SER A 221 13.26 9.13 -4.00
C SER A 221 13.52 10.01 -2.77
N ILE A 222 12.47 10.38 -2.03
CA ILE A 222 12.58 11.21 -0.82
C ILE A 222 12.38 10.42 0.47
N SER A 223 12.14 9.11 0.38
CA SER A 223 11.75 8.28 1.53
C SER A 223 12.79 8.29 2.67
N THR A 224 14.08 8.45 2.35
CA THR A 224 15.17 8.58 3.32
C THR A 224 15.29 9.98 3.93
N SER A 225 14.63 10.98 3.34
CA SER A 225 14.66 12.39 3.76
C SER A 225 13.43 12.81 4.55
N VAL A 226 12.40 11.97 4.61
CA VAL A 226 11.19 12.18 5.43
C VAL A 226 11.31 11.29 6.68
N PRO A 227 11.17 11.84 7.90
CA PRO A 227 11.18 11.05 9.12
C PRO A 227 10.16 9.91 9.04
N PHE A 228 10.59 8.70 9.39
CA PHE A 228 9.73 7.54 9.34
C PHE A 228 8.58 7.65 10.36
N MET A 229 7.38 7.28 9.93
CA MET A 229 6.17 7.27 10.75
C MET A 229 5.51 5.90 10.57
N LYS A 230 5.16 5.22 11.67
CA LYS A 230 4.51 3.88 11.60
C LYS A 230 3.12 3.91 10.99
N LEU A 231 2.45 5.06 11.03
CA LEU A 231 1.18 5.29 10.39
C LEU A 231 1.44 5.59 8.91
N GLU A 232 1.18 4.59 8.09
CA GLU A 232 1.51 4.58 6.67
C GLU A 232 0.83 5.71 5.89
N ASP A 233 -0.45 5.95 6.15
CA ASP A 233 -1.23 7.03 5.56
C ASP A 233 -0.68 8.43 5.92
N VAL A 234 -0.30 8.61 7.18
CA VAL A 234 0.36 9.83 7.65
C VAL A 234 1.72 10.00 6.96
N TYR A 235 2.52 8.93 6.85
CA TYR A 235 3.81 8.98 6.16
C TYR A 235 3.65 9.37 4.68
N MET A 236 2.68 8.80 3.96
CA MET A 236 2.36 9.21 2.59
C MET A 236 2.02 10.70 2.51
N GLY A 237 1.20 11.23 3.42
CA GLY A 237 0.89 12.67 3.48
C GLY A 237 2.12 13.54 3.73
N LEU A 238 3.03 13.13 4.61
CA LEU A 238 4.31 13.84 4.83
C LEU A 238 5.18 13.88 3.57
N CYS A 239 5.24 12.77 2.82
CA CYS A 239 5.95 12.75 1.54
C CYS A 239 5.29 13.67 0.51
N LEU A 240 3.96 13.64 0.39
CA LEU A 240 3.22 14.49 -0.56
C LEU A 240 3.38 15.97 -0.24
N GLU A 241 3.31 16.36 1.04
CA GLU A 241 3.58 17.71 1.52
C GLU A 241 5.00 18.16 1.12
N ARG A 242 5.99 17.30 1.36
CA ARG A 242 7.39 17.60 1.02
C ARG A 242 7.64 17.76 -0.49
N LEU A 243 6.88 17.02 -1.31
CA LEU A 243 6.89 17.08 -2.77
C LEU A 243 5.99 18.17 -3.35
N LYS A 244 5.17 18.83 -2.52
CA LYS A 244 4.13 19.79 -2.94
C LYS A 244 3.13 19.19 -3.94
N ILE A 245 2.79 17.91 -3.76
CA ILE A 245 1.77 17.22 -4.57
C ILE A 245 0.45 17.30 -3.81
N PRO A 246 -0.57 18.00 -4.34
CA PRO A 246 -1.84 18.12 -3.66
C PRO A 246 -2.64 16.82 -3.75
N LEU A 247 -3.43 16.55 -2.72
CA LEU A 247 -4.49 15.56 -2.82
C LEU A 247 -5.61 16.08 -3.71
N GLN A 248 -6.22 15.18 -4.49
CA GLN A 248 -7.26 15.54 -5.45
C GLN A 248 -8.45 14.62 -5.29
N ASP A 249 -9.67 15.17 -5.34
CA ASP A 249 -10.88 14.36 -5.45
C ASP A 249 -10.92 13.64 -6.80
N LEU A 250 -11.24 12.34 -6.78
CA LEU A 250 -11.40 11.56 -8.01
C LEU A 250 -12.66 11.99 -8.80
N HIS A 251 -13.70 12.43 -8.10
CA HIS A 251 -15.02 12.79 -8.65
C HIS A 251 -15.71 13.78 -7.70
N ASP A 252 -16.69 14.55 -8.18
CA ASP A 252 -17.48 15.51 -7.37
C ASP A 252 -18.30 14.85 -6.23
N LYS A 253 -18.38 13.52 -6.23
CA LYS A 253 -19.07 12.72 -5.23
C LYS A 253 -18.04 11.83 -4.55
N GLN A 254 -18.26 11.54 -3.28
CA GLN A 254 -17.42 10.64 -2.51
C GLN A 254 -17.32 9.25 -3.19
N THR A 255 -16.11 8.78 -3.45
CA THR A 255 -15.84 7.49 -4.11
C THR A 255 -15.11 6.49 -3.22
N PHE A 256 -14.36 6.97 -2.23
CA PHE A 256 -13.68 6.16 -1.23
C PHE A 256 -14.42 6.28 0.09
N PHE A 257 -14.54 5.19 0.85
CA PHE A 257 -15.27 5.18 2.10
C PHE A 257 -14.45 4.46 3.17
N PRO A 258 -14.18 5.10 4.32
CA PRO A 258 -13.45 4.47 5.41
C PRO A 258 -14.35 3.50 6.21
N GLU A 259 -15.66 3.59 6.00
CA GLU A 259 -16.67 2.77 6.64
C GLU A 259 -17.36 1.86 5.63
N ARG A 260 -17.98 0.79 6.13
CA ARG A 260 -18.71 -0.16 5.31
C ARG A 260 -19.90 0.51 4.65
N VAL A 261 -19.90 0.55 3.32
CA VAL A 261 -21.04 1.02 2.54
C VAL A 261 -21.96 -0.16 2.22
N PRO A 262 -23.27 -0.06 2.49
CA PRO A 262 -24.24 -1.05 2.01
C PRO A 262 -24.26 -1.05 0.49
N PHE A 263 -24.14 -2.23 -0.12
CA PHE A 263 -24.32 -2.40 -1.57
C PHE A 263 -25.20 -3.61 -1.87
N SER A 264 -25.95 -3.52 -2.96
CA SER A 264 -26.76 -4.63 -3.48
C SER A 264 -25.97 -5.39 -4.54
N VAL A 265 -25.85 -6.71 -4.38
CA VAL A 265 -25.34 -7.57 -5.45
C VAL A 265 -26.45 -7.72 -6.48
N TYR A 266 -26.21 -7.28 -7.72
CA TYR A 266 -27.14 -7.54 -8.80
C TYR A 266 -27.13 -9.05 -9.11
N VAL A 267 -28.21 -9.74 -8.75
CA VAL A 267 -28.46 -11.12 -9.16
C VAL A 267 -29.30 -11.03 -10.43
N PRO A 268 -28.76 -11.37 -11.62
CA PRO A 268 -29.57 -11.44 -12.82
C PRO A 268 -30.69 -12.43 -12.56
N ARG A 269 -31.96 -12.00 -12.72
CA ARG A 269 -33.06 -12.96 -12.76
C ARG A 269 -32.83 -13.83 -13.99
N ASN A 270 -32.61 -15.12 -13.78
CA ASN A 270 -32.64 -16.11 -14.85
C ASN A 270 -33.98 -15.93 -15.60
N ARG A 271 -33.89 -15.58 -16.88
CA ARG A 271 -35.01 -15.71 -17.83
C ARG A 271 -35.01 -17.12 -18.38
#